data_AF-A0AAD5MB14-F1
#
_entry.id   AF-A0AAD5MB14-F1
#
_cell.length_a   1.000
_cell.length_b   1.000
_cell.length_c   1.000
_cell.angle_alpha   90.00
_cell.angle_beta   90.00
_cell.angle_gamma   90.00
#
_symmetry.space_group_name_H-M   'P 1'
#
loop_
_entity.id
_entity.type
_entity.pdbx_description
1 polymer ?
#
loop_
_entity_poly.entity_id
_entity_poly.type
_entity_poly.pdbx_seq_one_letter_code
_entity_poly.pdbx_strand_id
1 'polypeptide(L)'
;MKYYTISVVYQAFYVIIPTISLIGNAIIVYVTIRSKSLRSNCNILIALNSAGDVLHSCSHYIMIISYNIVEDHHIYGRIFAFTCNYSHFSAHSSRL
;
A
#
# COMPACT_ATOMS: atom_id res chain seq x y z
N MET A 1 11.28 -2.53 -29.34
CA MET A 1 11.79 -1.14 -29.42
C MET A 1 11.59 -0.50 -28.05
N LYS A 2 12.66 -0.17 -27.31
CA LYS A 2 12.62 0.43 -25.96
C LYS A 2 12.84 1.94 -26.09
N TYR A 3 11.78 2.70 -26.38
CA TYR A 3 11.87 4.14 -26.67
C TYR A 3 10.90 4.98 -25.84
N TYR A 4 10.72 4.63 -24.56
CA TYR A 4 10.07 5.51 -23.60
C TYR A 4 10.89 5.56 -22.32
N THR A 5 11.87 6.45 -22.30
CA THR A 5 12.70 6.73 -21.12
C THR A 5 11.87 7.51 -20.10
N ILE A 6 10.92 6.83 -19.45
CA ILE A 6 10.53 7.26 -18.10
C ILE A 6 11.84 7.29 -17.33
N SER A 7 12.23 8.49 -16.89
CA SER A 7 13.52 8.69 -16.23
C SER A 7 13.68 7.62 -15.17
N VAL A 8 14.77 6.84 -15.21
CA VAL A 8 15.00 5.69 -14.30
C VAL A 8 14.80 6.10 -12.84
N VAL A 9 15.07 7.37 -12.56
CA VAL A 9 14.77 8.11 -11.34
C VAL A 9 13.30 7.97 -10.90
N TYR A 10 12.33 8.25 -11.78
CA TYR A 10 10.90 8.10 -11.49
C TYR A 10 10.53 6.65 -11.17
N GLN A 11 11.07 5.69 -11.91
CA GLN A 11 10.81 4.27 -11.65
C GLN A 11 11.40 3.85 -10.29
N ALA A 12 12.59 4.33 -9.94
CA ALA A 12 13.21 4.09 -8.64
C ALA A 12 12.37 4.69 -7.50
N PHE A 13 11.86 5.92 -7.63
CA PHE A 13 10.97 6.51 -6.64
C PHE A 13 9.70 5.70 -6.43
N TYR A 14 9.09 5.19 -7.52
CA TYR A 14 7.91 4.33 -7.46
C TYR A 14 8.16 2.97 -6.79
N VAL A 15 9.41 2.53 -6.62
CA VAL A 15 9.76 1.30 -5.90
C VAL A 15 10.22 1.61 -4.46
N ILE A 16 10.96 2.69 -4.26
CA ILE A 16 11.50 3.08 -2.95
C ILE A 16 10.40 3.53 -2.00
N ILE A 17 9.45 4.34 -2.46
CA ILE A 17 8.34 4.83 -1.61
C ILE A 17 7.49 3.68 -1.06
N PRO A 18 6.97 2.75 -1.88
CA PRO A 18 6.17 1.63 -1.35
C PRO A 18 7.00 0.63 -0.54
N THR A 19 8.32 0.51 -0.76
CA THR A 19 9.16 -0.37 0.07
C THR A 19 9.40 0.20 1.47
N ILE A 20 9.65 1.51 1.59
CA ILE A 20 9.72 2.17 2.90
C ILE A 20 8.38 2.09 3.63
N SER A 21 7.27 2.32 2.90
CA SER A 21 5.90 2.17 3.43
C SER A 21 5.62 0.75 3.91
N LEU A 22 6.01 -0.26 3.12
CA LEU A 22 5.84 -1.67 3.48
C LEU A 22 6.57 -2.03 4.77
N ILE A 23 7.84 -1.60 4.89
CA ILE A 23 8.67 -1.90 6.06
C ILE A 23 8.11 -1.20 7.31
N GLY A 24 7.79 0.10 7.21
CA GLY A 24 7.24 0.87 8.33
C GLY A 24 5.94 0.27 8.85
N ASN A 25 5.02 -0.07 7.96
CA ASN A 25 3.73 -0.64 8.33
C ASN A 25 3.83 -2.10 8.81
N ALA A 26 4.74 -2.91 8.23
CA ALA A 26 4.98 -4.27 8.68
C ALA A 26 5.53 -4.31 10.12
N ILE A 27 6.39 -3.35 10.51
CA ILE A 27 6.89 -3.25 11.89
C ILE A 27 5.75 -2.94 12.86
N ILE A 28 4.84 -2.04 12.52
CA ILE A 28 3.68 -1.68 13.36
C ILE A 28 2.77 -2.90 13.54
N VAL A 29 2.48 -3.64 12.46
CA VAL A 29 1.72 -4.90 12.52
C VAL A 29 2.44 -5.94 13.37
N TYR A 30 3.76 -6.09 13.22
CA TYR A 30 4.54 -7.06 13.99
C TYR A 30 4.55 -6.75 15.49
N VAL A 31 4.76 -5.49 15.86
CA VAL A 31 4.77 -5.03 17.25
C VAL A 31 3.38 -5.16 17.88
N THR A 32 2.32 -4.86 17.13
CA THR A 32 0.93 -5.01 17.61
C THR A 32 0.54 -6.48 17.79
N ILE A 33 0.97 -7.39 16.92
CA ILE A 33 0.76 -8.85 17.10
C ILE A 33 1.54 -9.37 18.31
N ARG A 34 2.78 -8.91 18.51
CA ARG A 34 3.64 -9.36 19.62
C ARG A 34 3.14 -8.87 20.98
N SER A 35 2.57 -7.68 21.06
CA SER A 35 2.12 -7.09 22.32
C SER A 35 0.69 -7.53 22.67
N LYS A 36 0.56 -8.71 23.31
CA LYS A 36 -0.74 -9.27 23.76
C LYS A 36 -1.38 -8.51 24.93
N SER A 37 -0.64 -7.62 25.60
CA SER A 37 -1.03 -7.10 26.92
C SER A 37 -1.91 -5.84 26.90
N LEU A 38 -2.10 -5.17 25.76
CA LEU A 38 -2.95 -3.97 25.63
C LEU A 38 -3.91 -4.10 24.42
N ARG A 39 -4.82 -5.08 24.44
CA ARG A 39 -5.99 -5.17 23.53
C ARG A 39 -7.03 -4.09 23.86
N SER A 40 -6.61 -2.83 23.90
CA SER A 40 -7.53 -1.70 23.79
C SER A 40 -7.93 -1.56 22.33
N ASN A 41 -9.20 -1.20 22.08
CA ASN A 41 -9.75 -1.05 20.73
C ASN A 41 -8.86 -0.17 19.83
N CYS A 42 -8.19 0.84 20.41
CA CYS A 42 -7.28 1.73 19.70
C CYS A 42 -6.08 0.99 19.06
N ASN A 43 -5.47 0.03 19.76
CA ASN A 43 -4.30 -0.67 19.25
C ASN A 43 -4.65 -1.65 18.10
N ILE A 44 -5.90 -2.15 18.09
CA ILE A 44 -6.43 -2.98 17.00
C ILE A 44 -6.72 -2.14 15.76
N LEU A 45 -7.27 -0.93 15.92
CA LEU A 45 -7.50 0.00 14.82
C LEU A 45 -6.19 0.42 14.13
N ILE A 46 -5.14 0.68 14.91
CA ILE A 46 -3.80 0.99 14.39
C ILE A 46 -3.22 -0.21 13.62
N ALA A 47 -3.39 -1.43 14.14
CA ALA A 47 -2.97 -2.65 13.46
C ALA A 47 -3.72 -2.88 12.13
N LEU A 48 -5.03 -2.63 12.11
CA LEU A 48 -5.85 -2.74 10.89
C LEU A 48 -5.50 -1.66 9.86
N ASN A 49 -5.27 -0.42 10.30
CA ASN A 49 -4.84 0.66 9.42
C ASN A 49 -3.47 0.32 8.78
N SER A 50 -2.48 -0.06 9.59
CA SER A 50 -1.16 -0.47 9.07
C SER A 50 -1.21 -1.71 8.17
N ALA A 51 -2.09 -2.68 8.45
CA ALA A 51 -2.32 -3.80 7.53
C ALA A 51 -2.91 -3.34 6.18
N GLY A 52 -3.79 -2.33 6.19
CA GLY A 52 -4.32 -1.69 5.00
C GLY A 52 -3.25 -0.95 4.19
N ASP A 53 -2.33 -0.24 4.83
CA ASP A 53 -1.19 0.41 4.17
C ASP A 53 -0.25 -0.60 3.48
N VAL A 54 -0.07 -1.79 4.07
CA VAL A 54 0.67 -2.91 3.44
C VAL A 54 -0.05 -3.38 2.18
N LEU A 55 -1.36 -3.65 2.26
CA LEU A 55 -2.16 -4.10 1.12
C LEU A 55 -2.22 -3.06 -0.01
N HIS A 56 -2.32 -1.77 0.35
CA HIS A 56 -2.22 -0.66 -0.59
C HIS A 56 -0.85 -0.68 -1.28
N SER A 57 0.24 -0.77 -0.51
CA SER A 57 1.61 -0.81 -1.06
C SER A 57 1.81 -2.01 -2.01
N CYS A 58 1.23 -3.18 -1.71
CA CYS A 58 1.21 -4.34 -2.60
C CYS A 58 0.47 -4.06 -3.91
N SER A 59 -0.63 -3.30 -3.88
CA SER A 59 -1.42 -2.96 -5.07
C SER A 59 -0.64 -2.07 -6.04
N HIS A 60 0.14 -1.10 -5.53
CA HIS A 60 1.07 -0.33 -6.35
C HIS A 60 2.21 -1.19 -6.93
N TYR A 61 2.70 -2.15 -6.15
CA TYR A 61 3.73 -3.08 -6.62
C TYR A 61 3.23 -3.95 -7.78
N ILE A 62 2.01 -4.48 -7.66
CA ILE A 62 1.33 -5.26 -8.71
C ILE A 62 1.08 -4.40 -9.95
N MET A 63 0.70 -3.13 -9.79
CA MET A 63 0.52 -2.19 -10.91
C MET A 63 1.82 -2.02 -11.73
N ILE A 64 2.97 -1.87 -11.08
CA ILE A 64 4.28 -1.72 -11.75
C ILE A 64 4.67 -3.01 -12.48
N ILE A 65 4.45 -4.17 -11.87
CA ILE A 65 4.72 -5.48 -12.48
C ILE A 65 3.79 -5.70 -13.70
N SER A 66 2.50 -5.41 -13.55
CA SER A 66 1.52 -5.52 -14.65
C SER A 66 1.87 -4.58 -15.79
N TYR A 67 2.31 -3.34 -15.51
CA TYR A 67 2.78 -2.42 -16.55
C TYR A 67 3.98 -2.99 -17.34
N ASN A 68 4.80 -3.83 -16.72
CA ASN A 68 5.95 -4.46 -17.38
C ASN A 68 5.56 -5.69 -18.22
N ILE A 69 4.45 -6.35 -17.92
CA ILE A 69 4.08 -7.67 -18.45
C ILE A 69 2.82 -7.64 -19.36
N VAL A 70 1.90 -6.69 -19.17
CA VAL A 70 0.54 -6.71 -19.74
C VAL A 70 0.18 -5.36 -20.40
N GLU A 71 -0.26 -5.42 -21.66
CA GLU A 71 -0.74 -4.26 -22.44
C GLU A 71 -2.25 -3.95 -22.21
N ASP A 72 -2.95 -4.71 -21.35
CA ASP A 72 -4.40 -4.63 -21.17
C ASP A 72 -4.87 -3.60 -20.12
N HIS A 73 -5.69 -2.65 -20.56
CA HIS A 73 -6.22 -1.50 -19.82
C HIS A 73 -7.19 -1.82 -18.67
N HIS A 74 -7.65 -3.07 -18.51
CA HIS A 74 -8.71 -3.41 -17.55
C HIS A 74 -8.25 -3.57 -16.09
N ILE A 75 -6.95 -3.75 -15.84
CA ILE A 75 -6.43 -4.02 -14.48
C ILE A 75 -6.36 -2.75 -13.62
N TYR A 76 -6.20 -1.58 -14.25
CA TYR A 76 -6.07 -0.28 -13.56
C TYR A 76 -7.32 0.12 -12.77
N GLY A 77 -8.52 -0.18 -13.28
CA GLY A 77 -9.79 0.22 -12.65
C GLY A 77 -10.06 -0.46 -11.31
N ARG A 78 -9.67 -1.74 -11.16
CA ARG A 78 -9.86 -2.48 -9.91
C ARG A 78 -8.88 -2.03 -8.82
N ILE A 79 -7.63 -1.77 -9.18
CA ILE A 79 -6.60 -1.30 -8.25
C ILE A 79 -6.94 0.12 -7.76
N PHE A 80 -7.36 1.01 -8.65
CA PHE A 80 -7.78 2.37 -8.30
C PHE A 80 -8.99 2.38 -7.34
N ALA A 81 -9.96 1.48 -7.54
CA ALA A 81 -11.10 1.34 -6.64
C ALA A 81 -10.68 0.91 -5.22
N PHE A 82 -9.70 0.00 -5.09
CA PHE A 82 -9.12 -0.38 -3.80
C PHE A 82 -8.44 0.82 -3.11
N THR A 83 -7.62 1.57 -3.83
CA THR A 83 -6.96 2.77 -3.29
C THR A 83 -7.98 3.82 -2.84
N CYS A 84 -9.01 4.09 -3.65
CA CYS A 84 -10.01 5.09 -3.34
C CYS A 84 -10.88 4.71 -2.12
N ASN A 85 -11.20 3.42 -1.98
CA ASN A 85 -11.93 2.91 -0.82
C ASN A 85 -11.08 2.93 0.45
N TYR A 86 -9.79 2.59 0.34
CA TYR A 86 -8.84 2.67 1.45
C TYR A 86 -8.65 4.11 1.97
N SER A 87 -8.44 5.08 1.07
CA SER A 87 -8.33 6.51 1.45
C SER A 87 -9.59 7.01 2.17
N HIS A 88 -10.77 6.54 1.74
CA HIS A 88 -12.03 6.90 2.38
C HIS A 88 -12.18 6.26 3.76
N PHE A 89 -11.78 4.99 3.91
CA PHE A 89 -11.77 4.29 5.20
C PHE A 89 -10.79 4.93 6.20
N SER A 90 -9.58 5.28 5.76
CA SER A 90 -8.58 5.96 6.60
C SER A 90 -9.05 7.35 7.04
N ALA A 91 -9.70 8.12 6.15
CA ALA A 91 -10.28 9.43 6.45
C ALA A 91 -11.51 9.39 7.38
N HIS A 92 -12.16 8.23 7.49
CA HIS A 92 -13.24 7.99 8.44
C HIS A 92 -12.70 7.56 9.81
N SER A 93 -11.68 6.68 9.84
CA SER A 93 -11.03 6.24 11.09
C SER A 93 -10.30 7.35 11.85
N SER A 94 -9.89 8.42 11.17
CA SER A 94 -9.21 9.59 11.78
C SER A 94 -10.18 10.69 12.26
N ARG A 95 -11.50 10.52 12.06
CA ARG A 95 -12.56 11.39 12.56
C ARG A 95 -13.28 10.86 13.82
N LEU A 96 -12.95 9.64 14.24
CA LEU A 96 -13.40 8.99 15.47
C LEU A 96 -12.35 9.16 16.57
#